data_AF-A0A3C0JRM4-F1
#
_entry.id   AF-A0A3C0JRM4-F1
#
_cell.length_a   1.000
_cell.length_b   1.000
_cell.length_c   1.000
_cell.angle_alpha   90.00
_cell.angle_beta   90.00
_cell.angle_gamma   90.00
#
_symmetry.space_group_name_H-M   'P 1'
#
loop_
_entity.id
_entity.type
_entity.pdbx_description
1 polymer ?
#
loop_
_entity_poly.entity_id
_entity_poly.type
_entity_poly.pdbx_seq_one_letter_code
_entity_poly.pdbx_strand_id
1 'polypeptide(L)' 'LSVALLLRYSLGLSEEAVAVEKAVDEVLSAGHRTGDIADAGTASVGTKYLGQRIADALESSQ' A
#
# COMPACT_ATOMS: atom_id res chain seq x y z
N LEU A 1 -5.09 -3.16 3.17
CA LEU A 1 -6.38 -2.79 2.55
C LEU A 1 -7.54 -2.65 3.54
N SER A 2 -7.58 -3.34 4.69
CA SER A 2 -8.69 -3.20 5.64
C SER A 2 -9.00 -1.76 6.08
N VAL A 3 -7.97 -0.90 6.18
CA VAL A 3 -8.16 0.53 6.47
C VAL A 3 -8.82 1.31 5.33
N ALA A 4 -8.55 0.97 4.07
CA ALA A 4 -9.23 1.58 2.92
C ALA A 4 -10.72 1.22 2.90
N LEU A 5 -11.05 -0.04 3.24
CA LEU A 5 -12.43 -0.47 3.40
C LEU A 5 -13.12 0.25 4.58
N LEU A 6 -12.41 0.47 5.70
CA LEU A 6 -12.92 1.24 6.83
C LEU A 6 -13.21 2.69 6.42
N LEU A 7 -12.29 3.35 5.69
CA LEU A 7 -12.48 4.70 5.18
C LEU A 7 -13.73 4.78 4.29
N ARG A 8 -13.85 3.84 3.35
CA ARG A 8 -14.96 3.77 2.39
C ARG A 8 -16.32 3.50 3.06
N TYR A 9 -16.40 2.49 3.93
CA TYR A 9 -17.69 1.98 4.43
C TYR A 9 -18.07 2.50 5.82
N SER A 10 -17.09 2.82 6.68
CA SER A 10 -17.37 3.28 8.05
C SER A 10 -17.26 4.79 8.19
N LEU A 11 -16.41 5.45 7.40
CA LEU A 11 -16.15 6.89 7.50
C LEU A 11 -16.70 7.70 6.32
N GLY A 12 -17.17 7.05 5.25
CA GLY A 12 -17.67 7.73 4.04
C GLY A 12 -16.58 8.45 3.23
N LEU A 13 -15.32 8.23 3.58
CA LEU A 13 -14.12 8.85 3.00
C LEU A 13 -13.65 8.04 1.79
N SER A 14 -14.41 8.14 0.70
CA SER A 14 -14.18 7.36 -0.52
C SER A 14 -12.92 7.81 -1.27
N GLU A 15 -12.61 9.10 -1.28
CA GLU A 15 -11.43 9.64 -1.96
C GLU A 15 -10.14 9.20 -1.25
N GLU A 16 -10.12 9.27 0.09
CA GLU A 16 -9.01 8.81 0.92
C GLU A 16 -8.84 7.29 0.84
N ALA A 17 -9.94 6.53 0.76
CA ALA A 17 -9.89 5.09 0.52
C ALA A 17 -9.19 4.78 -0.82
N VAL A 18 -9.55 5.51 -1.89
CA VAL A 18 -8.92 5.35 -3.21
C VAL A 18 -7.44 5.76 -3.17
N ALA A 19 -7.08 6.83 -2.45
CA ALA A 19 -5.68 7.24 -2.28
C ALA A 19 -4.85 6.12 -1.62
N VAL A 20 -5.36 5.47 -0.58
CA VAL A 20 -4.70 4.33 0.07
C VAL A 20 -4.60 3.13 -0.86
N GLU A 21 -5.64 2.81 -1.62
CA GLU A 21 -5.62 1.72 -2.59
C GLU A 21 -4.57 1.96 -3.67
N LYS A 22 -4.50 3.19 -4.20
CA LYS A 22 -3.53 3.59 -5.22
C LYS A 22 -2.09 3.55 -4.70
N ALA A 23 -1.82 4.07 -3.51
CA ALA A 23 -0.49 4.04 -2.92
C ALA A 23 0.02 2.61 -2.70
N VAL A 24 -0.88 1.68 -2.30
CA VAL A 24 -0.54 0.26 -2.20
C VAL A 24 -0.22 -0.34 -3.56
N ASP A 25 -1.03 -0.03 -4.59
CA ASP A 25 -0.81 -0.52 -5.96
C ASP A 25 0.52 0.00 -6.54
N GLU A 26 0.85 1.27 -6.34
CA GLU A 26 2.11 1.87 -6.80
C GLU A 26 3.33 1.20 -6.16
N VAL A 27 3.30 0.94 -4.85
CA VAL A 27 4.41 0.29 -4.14
C VAL A 27 4.60 -1.16 -4.60
N LEU A 28 3.49 -1.89 -4.81
CA LEU A 28 3.55 -3.26 -5.32
C LEU A 28 4.01 -3.30 -6.79
N SER A 29 3.55 -2.35 -7.61
CA SER A 29 3.95 -2.17 -9.02
C SER A 29 5.41 -1.75 -9.17
N ALA A 30 5.96 -1.03 -8.19
CA ALA A 30 7.39 -0.74 -8.10
C ALA A 30 8.24 -1.99 -7.76
N GLY A 31 7.63 -3.15 -7.58
CA GLY A 31 8.31 -4.43 -7.34
C GLY A 31 8.62 -4.71 -5.87
N HIS A 32 8.13 -3.89 -4.94
CA HIS A 32 8.30 -4.15 -3.51
C HIS A 32 7.32 -5.22 -3.06
N ARG A 33 7.83 -6.42 -2.76
CA ARG A 33 7.01 -7.54 -2.27
C ARG A 33 7.52 -8.05 -0.93
N THR A 34 6.60 -8.37 -0.03
CA THR A 34 6.94 -9.05 1.23
C THR A 34 7.23 -10.53 0.98
N GLY A 35 7.94 -11.17 1.91
CA GLY A 35 8.40 -12.56 1.73
C GLY A 35 7.29 -13.58 1.48
N ASP A 36 6.05 -13.28 1.86
CA ASP A 36 4.85 -14.08 1.62
C ASP A 36 4.32 -14.05 0.16
N ILE A 37 4.63 -13.00 -0.60
CA ILE A 37 4.15 -12.81 -2.00
C ILE A 37 5.29 -12.58 -3.01
N ALA A 38 6.54 -12.65 -2.56
CA ALA A 38 7.72 -12.53 -3.41
C ALA A 38 7.94 -13.83 -4.21
N ASP A 39 8.25 -13.69 -5.49
CA ASP A 39 8.62 -14.82 -6.35
C ASP A 39 9.97 -15.41 -5.91
N ALA A 40 10.15 -16.72 -6.13
CA ALA A 40 11.39 -17.41 -5.76
C ALA A 40 12.60 -16.75 -6.45
N GLY A 41 13.52 -16.19 -5.64
CA GLY A 41 14.71 -15.49 -6.13
C GLY A 41 14.56 -13.96 -6.27
N THR A 42 13.41 -13.39 -5.92
CA THR A 42 13.26 -11.92 -5.85
C THR A 42 13.53 -11.38 -4.44
N ALA A 43 14.04 -10.14 -4.38
CA ALA A 43 14.33 -9.48 -3.11
C ALA A 43 13.03 -9.15 -2.37
N SER A 44 12.80 -9.80 -1.23
CA SER A 44 11.65 -9.49 -0.37
C SER A 44 11.96 -8.34 0.59
N VAL A 45 10.99 -7.46 0.80
CA VAL A 45 11.07 -6.38 1.79
C VAL A 45 10.36 -6.77 3.09
N GLY A 46 10.79 -6.17 4.21
CA GLY A 46 10.12 -6.34 5.49
C GLY A 46 8.83 -5.51 5.60
N THR A 47 7.93 -5.91 6.52
CA THR A 47 6.64 -5.24 6.77
C THR A 47 6.80 -3.74 7.07
N LYS A 48 7.79 -3.37 7.89
CA LYS A 48 8.04 -1.96 8.24
C LYS A 48 8.51 -1.14 7.04
N TYR A 49 9.32 -1.73 6.16
CA TYR A 49 9.79 -1.07 4.96
C TYR A 49 8.65 -0.83 3.98
N LEU A 50 7.81 -1.86 3.74
CA LEU A 50 6.64 -1.73 2.87
C LEU A 50 5.66 -0.67 3.40
N GLY A 51 5.40 -0.66 4.71
CA GLY A 51 4.54 0.33 5.35
C GLY A 51 5.06 1.77 5.18
N GLN A 52 6.37 1.98 5.33
CA GLN A 52 6.97 3.30 5.09
C GLN A 52 6.82 3.73 3.63
N ARG A 53 7.05 2.83 2.68
CA ARG A 53 6.88 3.14 1.24
C ARG A 53 5.46 3.52 0.88
N ILE A 54 4.46 2.86 1.48
CA ILE A 54 3.06 3.21 1.28
C ILE A 54 2.76 4.61 1.86
N ALA A 55 3.32 4.94 3.03
CA ALA A 55 3.18 6.28 3.61
C ALA A 55 3.83 7.36 2.73
N ASP A 56 5.04 7.13 2.23
CA ASP A 56 5.73 8.08 1.34
C ASP A 56 4.96 8.27 0.02
N ALA A 57 4.36 7.20 -0.53
CA ALA A 57 3.55 7.25 -1.74
C ALA A 57 2.24 8.05 -1.53
N LEU A 58 1.66 7.99 -0.34
CA LEU A 58 0.52 8.82 0.04
C LEU A 58 0.89 10.30 0.13
N GLU A 59 2.03 10.65 0.73
CA GLU A 59 2.50 12.05 0.79
C GLU A 59 2.88 12.60 -0.58
N SER A 60 3.36 11.75 -1.49
CA SER A 60 3.74 12.14 -2.85
C SER A 60 2.53 12.29 -3.79
N SER A 61 1.36 11.78 -3.41
CA SER A 61 0.11 11.86 -4.18
C SER A 61 -0.81 13.01 -3.74
N GLN A 62 -0.33 13.90 -2.87
CA GLN A 62 -1.09 15.01 -2.28
C GLN A 62 -0.81 16.37 -2.94
#